data_AF-A0A6L9LYF0-F1
#
_entry.id   AF-A0A6L9LYF0-F1
#
_cell.length_a   1.000
_cell.length_b   1.000
_cell.length_c   1.000
_cell.angle_alpha   90.00
_cell.angle_beta   90.00
_cell.angle_gamma   90.00
#
_symmetry.space_group_name_H-M   'P 1'
#
loop_
_entity.id
_entity.type
_entity.pdbx_description
1 polymer ?
#
loop_
_entity_poly.entity_id
_entity_poly.type
_entity_poly.pdbx_seq_one_letter_code
_entity_poly.pdbx_strand_id
1 'polypeptide(L)'
;MTHRRIITACLALMATMLLAAPALASGAKTFAVVPFTYNGPQKYSYFPKAFQASLESDLEWLGQVEPTDKNMSDITTPSNKADALNSLRGHGLDYLVFGDIAILGKNAHIKMEVVSEDGKSWVQKGEMGLDAITTWLDGQSKTIQGDVFNRPGYGTTQAVMDKEIDVEKPKTPMSSAIIPADGGGYTQDNLNPQFRYEGGTSTAGRWRSQAMRYSSYGMYVADGDADGQNEVFILQKSALSAYRFKDGKLQHLSTFKLPANVMSVRLEVADLNRDGLPEFIVGGYQFESQYGIKAPNGQPRSSILSFEGGKFKYVVKKYSKFLGILRIPPTYMPILVAQKKGQRYLFDKYMYEAFVKGDSISLGQRIQAPPFGSVYNMTYLPQELGYNYVILSNKNKLVTYSQTMERLNESDATFNSSGVVIPTADKMVGMGPGVTEERIMNYNVPIRMITAPLTTKKYELLINKDLSASAQVFNSYHYFTQGEIHSLVWDGVGMNLAWKTRRIKGQVSDIALADLNNDGNKQLCVLVNTFAGIGYGNRKTVVVAYDLNLQ
;
A
#
# COMPACT_ATOMS: atom_id res chain seq x y z
N MET A 1 -7.95 66.33 24.55
CA MET A 1 -8.87 65.22 24.88
C MET A 1 -8.80 64.03 23.91
N THR A 2 -8.24 64.20 22.72
CA THR A 2 -8.15 63.16 21.65
C THR A 2 -7.12 62.07 21.93
N HIS A 3 -5.93 62.39 22.46
CA HIS A 3 -4.90 61.39 22.79
C HIS A 3 -5.30 60.39 23.88
N ARG A 4 -6.10 60.84 24.86
CA ARG A 4 -6.57 59.99 25.96
C ARG A 4 -7.54 58.90 25.49
N ARG A 5 -8.32 59.17 24.43
CA ARG A 5 -9.28 58.23 23.81
C ARG A 5 -8.59 57.20 22.92
N ILE A 6 -7.50 57.58 22.25
CA ILE A 6 -6.70 56.65 21.42
C ILE A 6 -5.95 55.67 22.33
N ILE A 7 -5.39 56.13 23.45
CA ILE A 7 -4.71 55.28 24.42
C ILE A 7 -5.68 54.29 25.08
N THR A 8 -6.91 54.71 25.41
CA THR A 8 -7.93 53.81 25.95
C THR A 8 -8.44 52.81 24.92
N ALA A 9 -8.57 53.22 23.64
CA ALA A 9 -8.94 52.31 22.57
C ALA A 9 -7.84 51.25 22.30
N CYS A 10 -6.57 51.63 22.30
CA CYS A 10 -5.46 50.68 22.13
C CYS A 10 -5.30 49.73 23.33
N LEU A 11 -5.52 50.20 24.57
CA LEU A 11 -5.51 49.35 25.76
C LEU A 11 -6.70 48.36 25.77
N ALA A 12 -7.87 48.79 25.31
CA ALA A 12 -9.04 47.91 25.19
C ALA A 12 -8.82 46.85 24.09
N LEU A 13 -8.19 47.20 22.96
CA LEU A 13 -7.87 46.26 21.88
C LEU A 13 -6.78 45.25 22.27
N MET A 14 -5.80 45.69 23.08
CA MET A 14 -4.74 44.82 23.59
C MET A 14 -5.28 43.89 24.70
N ALA A 15 -6.21 44.36 25.53
CA ALA A 15 -6.90 43.53 26.52
C ALA A 15 -7.85 42.49 25.89
N THR A 16 -8.51 42.80 24.77
CA THR A 16 -9.30 41.81 24.03
C THR A 16 -8.43 40.80 23.27
N MET A 17 -7.25 41.19 22.78
CA MET A 17 -6.27 40.24 22.22
C MET A 17 -5.67 39.30 23.29
N LEU A 18 -5.47 39.78 24.52
CA LEU A 18 -4.96 38.96 25.64
C LEU A 18 -6.01 38.00 26.24
N LEU A 19 -7.30 38.27 26.06
CA LEU A 19 -8.39 37.40 26.53
C LEU A 19 -8.80 36.31 25.51
N ALA A 20 -8.37 36.41 24.25
CA ALA A 20 -8.56 35.36 23.25
C ALA A 20 -7.47 34.27 23.26
N ALA A 21 -6.47 34.39 24.14
CA ALA A 21 -5.25 33.59 24.13
C ALA A 21 -5.29 32.21 24.85
N PRO A 22 -6.32 31.73 25.59
CA PRO A 22 -6.28 30.37 26.12
C PRO A 22 -6.84 29.28 25.18
N ALA A 23 -7.44 29.61 24.03
CA ALA A 23 -8.12 28.60 23.19
C ALA A 23 -7.24 27.95 22.10
N LEU A 24 -5.97 28.34 21.99
CA LEU A 24 -5.01 27.83 20.98
C LEU A 24 -3.85 27.03 21.58
N ALA A 25 -4.02 26.50 22.78
CA ALA A 25 -3.07 25.59 23.41
C ALA A 25 -3.78 24.38 24.05
N SER A 26 -4.59 23.67 23.26
CA SER A 26 -4.83 22.25 23.55
C SER A 26 -3.96 21.46 22.58
N GLY A 27 -2.77 21.05 23.03
CA GLY A 27 -2.06 19.96 22.35
C GLY A 27 -2.94 18.71 22.30
N ALA A 28 -2.59 17.76 21.45
CA ALA A 28 -3.24 16.45 21.49
C ALA A 28 -3.13 15.89 22.91
N LYS A 29 -4.24 15.38 23.44
CA LYS A 29 -4.22 14.63 24.69
C LYS A 29 -3.38 13.38 24.51
N THR A 30 -2.76 12.91 25.56
CA THR A 30 -1.83 11.79 25.53
C THR A 30 -2.41 10.58 26.25
N PHE A 31 -2.20 9.39 25.70
CA PHE A 31 -2.57 8.15 26.38
C PHE A 31 -1.46 7.12 26.40
N ALA A 32 -1.52 6.19 27.34
CA ALA A 32 -0.67 5.01 27.35
C ALA A 32 -1.52 3.76 27.62
N VAL A 33 -1.13 2.65 27.00
CA VAL A 33 -1.65 1.33 27.34
C VAL A 33 -0.53 0.60 28.09
N VAL A 34 -0.80 0.16 29.31
CA VAL A 34 0.18 -0.60 30.09
C VAL A 34 0.07 -2.10 29.77
N PRO A 35 1.12 -2.89 30.03
CA PRO A 35 1.04 -4.34 29.88
C PRO A 35 -0.10 -4.93 30.71
N PHE A 36 -0.99 -5.67 30.05
CA PHE A 36 -2.09 -6.36 30.72
C PHE A 36 -1.55 -7.50 31.59
N THR A 37 -2.09 -7.64 32.80
CA THR A 37 -1.78 -8.78 33.66
C THR A 37 -2.26 -10.06 32.99
N TYR A 38 -1.42 -11.09 32.92
CA TYR A 38 -1.74 -12.33 32.23
C TYR A 38 -1.73 -13.53 33.15
N ASN A 39 -2.84 -14.25 33.18
CA ASN A 39 -2.99 -15.49 33.91
C ASN A 39 -3.49 -16.60 32.98
N GLY A 40 -2.58 -17.43 32.45
CA GLY A 40 -2.95 -18.50 31.55
C GLY A 40 -1.77 -19.36 31.10
N PRO A 41 -2.00 -20.35 30.23
CA PRO A 41 -0.96 -21.25 29.75
C PRO A 41 0.22 -20.53 29.08
N GLN A 42 1.44 -21.02 29.27
CA GLN A 42 2.67 -20.41 28.73
C GLN A 42 2.66 -20.27 27.20
N LYS A 43 1.95 -21.17 26.50
CA LYS A 43 1.77 -21.11 25.04
C LYS A 43 1.11 -19.83 24.53
N TYR A 44 0.41 -19.06 25.38
CA TYR A 44 -0.17 -17.78 25.01
C TYR A 44 0.47 -16.58 25.73
N SER A 45 1.67 -16.73 26.31
CA SER A 45 2.38 -15.63 26.98
C SER A 45 2.76 -14.46 26.07
N TYR A 46 2.68 -14.63 24.74
CA TYR A 46 2.84 -13.54 23.77
C TYR A 46 1.60 -12.62 23.67
N PHE A 47 0.44 -13.11 24.14
CA PHE A 47 -0.86 -12.49 23.92
C PHE A 47 -0.98 -11.08 24.51
N PRO A 48 -0.55 -10.81 25.76
CA PRO A 48 -0.72 -9.48 26.37
C PRO A 48 0.03 -8.38 25.62
N LYS A 49 1.22 -8.69 25.09
CA LYS A 49 2.01 -7.74 24.28
C LYS A 49 1.34 -7.42 22.95
N ALA A 50 0.78 -8.44 22.28
CA ALA A 50 0.03 -8.25 21.04
C ALA A 50 -1.27 -7.47 21.27
N PHE A 51 -1.95 -7.73 22.39
CA PHE A 51 -3.17 -7.06 22.81
C PHE A 51 -2.92 -5.57 23.12
N GLN A 52 -1.86 -5.27 23.87
CA GLN A 52 -1.42 -3.89 24.16
C GLN A 52 -1.14 -3.12 22.87
N ALA A 53 -0.31 -3.66 21.98
CA ALA A 53 0.06 -2.99 20.74
C ALA A 53 -1.13 -2.74 19.79
N SER A 54 -2.10 -3.67 19.74
CA SER A 54 -3.33 -3.47 18.97
C SER A 54 -4.13 -2.30 19.55
N LEU A 55 -4.30 -2.25 20.87
CA LEU A 55 -5.08 -1.21 21.52
C LEU A 55 -4.43 0.17 21.41
N GLU A 56 -3.09 0.26 21.49
CA GLU A 56 -2.36 1.50 21.22
C GLU A 56 -2.63 2.03 19.81
N SER A 57 -2.59 1.14 18.80
CA SER A 57 -2.87 1.53 17.42
C SER A 57 -4.34 1.86 17.19
N ASP A 58 -5.26 1.12 17.81
CA ASP A 58 -6.70 1.27 17.56
C ASP A 58 -7.27 2.52 18.22
N LEU A 59 -6.66 2.99 19.32
CA LEU A 59 -7.10 4.17 20.08
C LEU A 59 -6.55 5.49 19.53
N GLU A 60 -5.50 5.47 18.70
CA GLU A 60 -4.87 6.69 18.17
C GLU A 60 -5.84 7.57 17.35
N TRP A 61 -5.90 8.84 17.74
CA TRP A 61 -6.64 9.90 17.07
C TRP A 61 -5.72 11.11 16.84
N LEU A 62 -5.03 11.08 15.70
CA LEU A 62 -4.04 12.09 15.31
C LEU A 62 -4.53 13.53 15.49
N GLY A 63 -3.73 14.33 16.17
CA GLY A 63 -3.98 15.74 16.50
C GLY A 63 -5.00 15.97 17.63
N GLN A 64 -5.50 14.91 18.28
CA GLN A 64 -6.53 15.02 19.32
C GLN A 64 -6.25 14.12 20.54
N VAL A 65 -5.97 12.82 20.33
CA VAL A 65 -5.58 11.86 21.37
C VAL A 65 -4.50 10.92 20.82
N GLU A 66 -3.26 11.06 21.28
CA GLU A 66 -2.08 10.37 20.72
C GLU A 66 -1.38 9.50 21.78
N PRO A 67 -0.73 8.40 21.38
CA PRO A 67 0.08 7.62 22.30
C PRO A 67 1.24 8.47 22.82
N THR A 68 1.64 8.27 24.07
CA THR A 68 2.74 9.03 24.67
C THR A 68 4.09 8.70 24.01
N ASP A 69 4.88 9.72 23.71
CA ASP A 69 6.27 9.59 23.25
C ASP A 69 7.25 9.31 24.42
N LYS A 70 6.77 9.36 25.67
CA LYS A 70 7.59 9.11 26.85
C LYS A 70 7.87 7.62 26.98
N ASN A 71 9.10 7.28 27.39
CA ASN A 71 9.42 5.88 27.68
C ASN A 71 8.61 5.41 28.90
N MET A 72 7.72 4.45 28.68
CA MET A 72 6.84 3.88 29.70
C MET A 72 7.40 2.58 30.30
N SER A 73 8.69 2.29 30.16
CA SER A 73 9.30 1.06 30.69
C SER A 73 9.20 0.90 32.20
N ASP A 74 9.03 2.01 32.92
CA ASP A 74 9.08 2.06 34.38
C ASP A 74 7.68 2.06 35.02
N ILE A 75 6.61 2.07 34.21
CA ILE A 75 5.24 2.05 34.70
C ILE A 75 4.88 0.64 35.18
N THR A 76 4.54 0.51 36.46
CA THR A 76 4.02 -0.75 37.02
C THR A 76 2.55 -0.87 36.66
N THR A 77 2.09 -2.04 36.20
CA THR A 77 0.68 -2.28 35.89
C THR A 77 -0.20 -1.98 37.11
N PRO A 78 -1.11 -0.99 37.04
CA PRO A 78 -1.97 -0.62 38.15
C PRO A 78 -2.92 -1.76 38.51
N SER A 79 -3.12 -2.00 39.81
CA SER A 79 -4.06 -3.01 40.31
C SER A 79 -5.47 -2.44 40.56
N ASN A 80 -5.59 -1.12 40.68
CA ASN A 80 -6.85 -0.43 40.92
C ASN A 80 -6.83 1.00 40.33
N LYS A 81 -8.00 1.65 40.33
CA LYS A 81 -8.18 3.01 39.83
C LYS A 81 -7.31 4.07 40.52
N ALA A 82 -7.06 3.94 41.83
CA ALA A 82 -6.24 4.91 42.56
C ALA A 82 -4.76 4.83 42.13
N ASP A 83 -4.24 3.62 41.97
CA ASP A 83 -2.89 3.38 41.45
C ASP A 83 -2.76 3.86 39.99
N ALA A 84 -3.81 3.67 39.19
CA ALA A 84 -3.86 4.13 37.82
C ALA A 84 -3.84 5.67 37.73
N LEU A 85 -4.60 6.36 38.58
CA LEU A 85 -4.59 7.83 38.66
C LEU A 85 -3.24 8.39 39.10
N ASN A 86 -2.59 7.74 40.07
CA ASN A 86 -1.25 8.12 40.52
C ASN A 86 -0.22 7.94 39.40
N SER A 87 -0.29 6.84 38.66
CA SER A 87 0.60 6.54 37.54
C SER A 87 0.39 7.49 36.35
N LEU A 88 -0.88 7.77 36.02
CA LEU A 88 -1.31 8.71 35.00
C LEU A 88 -0.78 10.13 35.29
N ARG A 89 -0.94 10.62 36.52
CA ARG A 89 -0.43 11.94 36.95
C ARG A 89 1.10 11.98 37.01
N GLY A 90 1.74 10.92 37.52
CA GLY A 90 3.19 10.84 37.62
C GLY A 90 3.91 10.89 36.26
N HIS A 91 3.24 10.44 35.19
CA HIS A 91 3.80 10.43 33.83
C HIS A 91 3.23 11.55 32.94
N GLY A 92 2.31 12.38 33.46
CA GLY A 92 1.65 13.46 32.71
C GLY A 92 0.91 12.94 31.49
N LEU A 93 0.07 11.93 31.70
CA LEU A 93 -0.82 11.34 30.70
C LEU A 93 -2.25 11.85 30.90
N ASP A 94 -3.02 11.99 29.83
CA ASP A 94 -4.45 12.34 29.91
C ASP A 94 -5.34 11.11 30.09
N TYR A 95 -4.90 9.96 29.56
CA TYR A 95 -5.60 8.67 29.68
C TYR A 95 -4.62 7.51 29.94
N LEU A 96 -5.04 6.56 30.77
CA LEU A 96 -4.29 5.33 31.04
C LEU A 96 -5.20 4.12 30.86
N VAL A 97 -4.77 3.17 30.05
CA VAL A 97 -5.50 1.94 29.77
C VAL A 97 -4.77 0.75 30.37
N PHE A 98 -5.47 -0.05 31.18
CA PHE A 98 -4.91 -1.21 31.86
C PHE A 98 -5.96 -2.31 32.03
N GLY A 99 -5.53 -3.51 32.44
CA GLY A 99 -6.46 -4.61 32.67
C GLY A 99 -5.80 -5.97 32.81
N ASP A 100 -6.64 -7.00 32.78
CA ASP A 100 -6.26 -8.38 33.07
C ASP A 100 -6.83 -9.33 32.01
N ILE A 101 -6.05 -10.33 31.63
CA ILE A 101 -6.41 -11.39 30.70
C ILE A 101 -6.20 -12.74 31.39
N ALA A 102 -7.28 -13.49 31.59
CA ALA A 102 -7.24 -14.84 32.12
C ALA A 102 -7.69 -15.86 31.06
N ILE A 103 -6.87 -16.86 30.76
CA ILE A 103 -7.22 -17.94 29.82
C ILE A 103 -7.46 -19.23 30.59
N LEU A 104 -8.71 -19.71 30.57
CA LEU A 104 -9.14 -20.94 31.21
C LEU A 104 -9.67 -21.90 30.14
N GLY A 105 -8.91 -22.94 29.83
CA GLY A 105 -9.27 -23.93 28.80
C GLY A 105 -9.32 -23.31 27.40
N LYS A 106 -10.53 -23.14 26.85
CA LYS A 106 -10.78 -22.57 25.51
C LYS A 106 -11.34 -21.14 25.53
N ASN A 107 -11.67 -20.62 26.72
CA ASN A 107 -12.25 -19.30 26.88
C ASN A 107 -11.23 -18.33 27.49
N ALA A 108 -11.36 -17.06 27.13
CA ALA A 108 -10.64 -15.95 27.73
C ALA A 108 -11.62 -15.05 28.47
N HIS A 109 -11.24 -14.65 29.67
CA HIS A 109 -11.88 -13.61 30.46
C HIS A 109 -10.97 -12.39 30.42
N ILE A 110 -11.50 -11.27 29.96
CA ILE A 110 -10.74 -10.02 29.80
C ILE A 110 -11.46 -8.94 30.59
N LYS A 111 -10.71 -8.23 31.42
CA LYS A 111 -11.13 -6.96 32.04
C LYS A 111 -10.27 -5.85 31.46
N MET A 112 -10.90 -4.79 30.98
CA MET A 112 -10.23 -3.57 30.50
C MET A 112 -10.77 -2.37 31.24
N GLU A 113 -9.88 -1.45 31.61
CA GLU A 113 -10.20 -0.24 32.33
C GLU A 113 -9.42 0.94 31.72
N VAL A 114 -10.11 2.04 31.46
CA VAL A 114 -9.55 3.31 30.99
C VAL A 114 -9.82 4.36 32.05
N VAL A 115 -8.78 5.04 32.52
CA VAL A 115 -8.87 6.11 33.49
C VAL A 115 -8.40 7.40 32.84
N SER A 116 -9.14 8.49 33.03
CA SER A 116 -8.79 9.82 32.56
C SER A 116 -8.30 10.72 33.69
N GLU A 117 -7.57 11.78 33.35
CA GLU A 117 -7.03 12.76 34.30
C GLU A 117 -8.09 13.38 35.23
N ASP A 118 -9.31 13.58 34.72
CA ASP A 118 -10.47 14.10 35.45
C ASP A 118 -11.07 13.10 36.47
N GLY A 119 -10.48 11.90 36.60
CA GLY A 119 -10.93 10.88 37.54
C GLY A 119 -12.09 10.02 37.04
N LYS A 120 -12.56 10.21 35.79
CA LYS A 120 -13.53 9.28 35.20
C LYS A 120 -12.85 7.96 34.85
N SER A 121 -13.64 6.90 34.90
CA SER A 121 -13.17 5.55 34.61
C SER A 121 -14.21 4.82 33.78
N TRP A 122 -13.77 4.23 32.67
CA TRP A 122 -14.55 3.33 31.84
C TRP A 122 -14.05 1.91 32.10
N VAL A 123 -14.95 0.97 32.35
CA VAL A 123 -14.61 -0.43 32.65
C VAL A 123 -15.46 -1.35 31.80
N GLN A 124 -14.83 -2.33 31.17
CA GLN A 124 -15.54 -3.39 30.47
C GLN A 124 -14.96 -4.77 30.78
N LYS A 125 -15.86 -5.75 30.87
CA LYS A 125 -15.52 -7.17 31.03
C LYS A 125 -16.05 -7.96 29.83
N GLY A 126 -15.29 -8.95 29.38
CA GLY A 126 -15.67 -9.85 28.30
C GLY A 126 -15.30 -11.29 28.61
N GLU A 127 -16.18 -12.21 28.26
CA GLU A 127 -15.90 -13.65 28.22
C GLU A 127 -16.18 -14.15 26.81
N MET A 128 -15.19 -14.81 26.20
CA MET A 128 -15.30 -15.26 24.81
C MET A 128 -14.31 -16.37 24.48
N GLY A 129 -14.52 -17.04 23.34
CA GLY A 129 -13.51 -17.93 22.75
C GLY A 129 -12.27 -17.18 22.32
N LEU A 130 -11.11 -17.83 22.29
CA LEU A 130 -9.82 -17.23 21.91
C LEU A 130 -9.83 -16.57 20.51
N ASP A 131 -10.65 -17.08 19.59
CA ASP A 131 -10.85 -16.59 18.23
C ASP A 131 -11.67 -15.28 18.16
N ALA A 132 -12.53 -15.03 19.14
CA ALA A 132 -13.41 -13.87 19.20
C ALA A 132 -12.78 -12.63 19.88
N ILE A 133 -11.62 -12.78 20.53
CA ILE A 133 -10.99 -11.68 21.29
C ILE A 133 -10.70 -10.45 20.42
N THR A 134 -10.25 -10.67 19.19
CA THR A 134 -9.96 -9.58 18.25
C THR A 134 -11.21 -8.78 17.87
N THR A 135 -12.34 -9.46 17.67
CA THR A 135 -13.62 -8.81 17.36
C THR A 135 -14.13 -8.03 18.57
N TRP A 136 -13.98 -8.57 19.77
CA TRP A 136 -14.34 -7.87 21.00
C TRP A 136 -13.46 -6.64 21.23
N LEU A 137 -12.15 -6.74 20.97
CA LEU A 137 -11.20 -5.64 21.09
C LEU A 137 -11.47 -4.50 20.11
N ASP A 138 -11.78 -4.81 18.83
CA ASP A 138 -12.20 -3.81 17.84
C ASP A 138 -13.48 -3.09 18.29
N GLY A 139 -14.45 -3.85 18.82
CA GLY A 139 -15.67 -3.29 19.41
C GLY A 139 -15.39 -2.36 20.58
N GLN A 140 -14.52 -2.75 21.53
CA GLN A 140 -14.18 -1.93 22.69
C GLN A 140 -13.41 -0.67 22.30
N SER A 141 -12.49 -0.76 21.35
CA SER A 141 -11.72 0.39 20.88
C SER A 141 -12.61 1.46 20.27
N LYS A 142 -13.62 1.06 19.48
CA LYS A 142 -14.65 1.98 18.94
C LYS A 142 -15.49 2.63 20.05
N THR A 143 -15.86 1.86 21.07
CA THR A 143 -16.58 2.38 22.24
C THR A 143 -15.73 3.38 23.02
N ILE A 144 -14.44 3.09 23.25
CA ILE A 144 -13.54 4.03 23.94
C ILE A 144 -13.37 5.31 23.11
N GLN A 145 -13.17 5.20 21.80
CA GLN A 145 -13.07 6.38 20.93
C GLN A 145 -14.33 7.23 20.97
N GLY A 146 -15.51 6.62 20.97
CA GLY A 146 -16.77 7.35 21.08
C GLY A 146 -17.02 7.92 22.47
N ASP A 147 -17.06 7.06 23.47
CA ASP A 147 -17.61 7.36 24.79
C ASP A 147 -16.56 7.96 25.75
N VAL A 148 -15.27 7.66 25.55
CA VAL A 148 -14.17 8.17 26.40
C VAL A 148 -13.45 9.34 25.74
N PHE A 149 -13.16 9.24 24.43
CA PHE A 149 -12.50 10.32 23.69
C PHE A 149 -13.48 11.33 23.07
N ASN A 150 -14.79 11.06 23.12
CA ASN A 150 -15.82 11.91 22.50
C ASN A 150 -15.60 12.12 20.99
N ARG A 151 -15.09 11.10 20.29
CA ARG A 151 -14.81 11.15 18.85
C ARG A 151 -16.12 11.09 18.06
N PRO A 152 -16.44 12.11 17.24
CA PRO A 152 -17.65 12.08 16.42
C PRO A 152 -17.65 10.89 15.44
N GLY A 153 -18.77 10.16 15.37
CA GLY A 153 -18.92 8.99 14.50
C GLY A 153 -18.35 7.68 15.05
N TYR A 154 -18.05 7.63 16.36
CA TYR A 154 -17.66 6.44 17.11
C TYR A 154 -18.51 6.37 18.39
N GLY A 155 -18.79 5.17 18.91
CA GLY A 155 -19.55 4.98 20.16
C GLY A 155 -20.82 4.12 20.03
N THR A 156 -21.49 3.92 21.15
CA THR A 156 -22.64 2.99 21.29
C THR A 156 -23.91 3.42 20.55
N THR A 157 -24.01 4.68 20.11
CA THR A 157 -25.18 5.22 19.40
C THR A 157 -25.26 4.78 17.93
N GLN A 158 -24.17 4.28 17.34
CA GLN A 158 -24.13 3.93 15.91
C GLN A 158 -24.44 2.44 15.64
N ALA A 159 -24.49 1.61 16.68
CA ALA A 159 -24.93 0.21 16.55
C ALA A 159 -26.44 0.07 16.27
N VAL A 160 -27.22 1.16 16.39
CA VAL A 160 -28.68 1.19 16.17
C VAL A 160 -29.08 1.99 14.92
N MET A 161 -28.22 2.86 14.37
CA MET A 161 -28.57 3.75 13.24
C MET A 161 -28.24 3.22 11.83
N ASP A 162 -27.68 2.01 11.70
CA ASP A 162 -27.50 1.35 10.38
C ASP A 162 -28.78 0.71 9.82
N LYS A 163 -29.93 0.91 10.50
CA LYS A 163 -31.27 0.62 9.98
C LYS A 163 -32.11 1.88 10.09
N GLU A 164 -32.51 2.40 8.93
CA GLU A 164 -33.37 3.59 8.72
C GLU A 164 -32.66 4.94 8.86
N ILE A 165 -32.42 5.62 7.73
CA ILE A 165 -33.18 6.81 7.31
C ILE A 165 -32.60 7.36 5.99
N ASP A 166 -33.53 7.65 5.08
CA ASP A 166 -33.37 8.30 3.79
C ASP A 166 -33.42 9.85 3.94
N VAL A 167 -32.78 10.54 2.99
CA VAL A 167 -32.81 12.00 2.67
C VAL A 167 -32.91 13.05 3.80
N GLU A 168 -31.85 13.83 4.04
CA GLU A 168 -31.84 15.31 3.91
C GLU A 168 -30.43 15.92 4.07
N LYS A 169 -30.09 16.89 3.20
CA LYS A 169 -28.83 17.66 3.25
C LYS A 169 -28.93 18.80 4.27
N PRO A 170 -27.87 19.05 5.07
CA PRO A 170 -27.60 20.39 5.59
C PRO A 170 -26.44 21.07 4.86
N LYS A 171 -26.56 22.40 4.77
CA LYS A 171 -25.64 23.35 4.14
C LYS A 171 -24.33 23.50 4.90
N THR A 172 -23.29 23.83 4.14
CA THR A 172 -21.92 24.18 4.51
C THR A 172 -21.81 25.27 5.60
N PRO A 173 -20.67 25.30 6.30
CA PRO A 173 -19.88 26.54 6.33
C PRO A 173 -18.47 26.34 5.75
N MET A 174 -18.06 27.30 4.93
CA MET A 174 -16.70 27.43 4.37
C MET A 174 -15.70 28.01 5.39
N SER A 175 -14.49 27.46 5.42
CA SER A 175 -13.21 28.19 5.54
C SER A 175 -12.07 27.24 5.07
N SER A 176 -11.44 27.47 3.90
CA SER A 176 -10.19 28.21 3.66
C SER A 176 -9.05 27.81 4.62
N ALA A 177 -7.86 27.36 4.21
CA ALA A 177 -7.11 27.61 2.98
C ALA A 177 -6.02 26.53 2.78
N ILE A 178 -5.71 26.20 1.52
CA ILE A 178 -4.41 25.62 1.15
C ILE A 178 -3.81 26.57 0.12
N ILE A 179 -2.69 27.18 0.51
CA ILE A 179 -1.85 28.03 -0.33
C ILE A 179 -1.15 27.11 -1.35
N PRO A 180 -1.28 27.35 -2.67
CA PRO A 180 -0.47 26.67 -3.66
C PRO A 180 0.99 27.10 -3.50
N ALA A 181 1.91 26.15 -3.35
CA ALA A 181 3.32 26.43 -3.57
C ALA A 181 3.53 26.71 -5.06
N ASP A 182 4.22 27.81 -5.35
CA ASP A 182 4.43 28.39 -6.67
C ASP A 182 4.84 27.39 -7.76
N GLY A 183 4.33 27.63 -8.97
CA GLY A 183 5.01 27.21 -10.20
C GLY A 183 4.41 26.05 -11.00
N GLY A 184 3.08 25.89 -11.04
CA GLY A 184 2.46 25.06 -12.08
C GLY A 184 0.97 24.78 -11.85
N GLY A 185 0.09 25.51 -12.53
CA GLY A 185 -1.23 25.12 -13.06
C GLY A 185 -2.21 24.19 -12.33
N TYR A 186 -2.02 23.80 -11.07
CA TYR A 186 -2.95 22.92 -10.35
C TYR A 186 -3.99 23.77 -9.61
N THR A 187 -5.06 24.14 -10.31
CA THR A 187 -6.29 24.64 -9.69
C THR A 187 -7.17 23.47 -9.27
N GLN A 188 -8.01 23.68 -8.25
CA GLN A 188 -9.00 22.69 -7.80
C GLN A 188 -9.90 22.20 -8.95
N ASP A 189 -10.03 23.00 -10.02
CA ASP A 189 -10.81 22.70 -11.23
C ASP A 189 -10.17 21.66 -12.16
N ASN A 190 -8.85 21.54 -12.19
CA ASN A 190 -8.13 20.57 -13.05
C ASN A 190 -7.90 19.20 -12.36
N LEU A 191 -8.32 19.06 -11.10
CA LEU A 191 -8.29 17.80 -10.37
C LEU A 191 -9.58 17.01 -10.62
N ASN A 192 -9.44 15.75 -11.03
CA ASN A 192 -10.56 14.83 -11.15
C ASN A 192 -11.38 14.83 -9.84
N PRO A 193 -12.70 15.10 -9.90
CA PRO A 193 -13.59 15.17 -8.74
C PRO A 193 -13.48 13.97 -7.78
N GLN A 194 -13.11 12.79 -8.29
CA GLN A 194 -12.99 11.57 -7.47
C GLN A 194 -11.81 11.57 -6.49
N PHE A 195 -10.84 12.46 -6.68
CA PHE A 195 -9.70 12.64 -5.78
C PHE A 195 -9.91 13.78 -4.78
N ARG A 196 -11.07 14.46 -4.84
CA ARG A 196 -11.49 15.46 -3.85
C ARG A 196 -12.05 14.75 -2.60
N TYR A 197 -11.70 15.26 -1.42
CA TYR A 197 -12.19 14.74 -0.13
C TYR A 197 -13.68 15.05 0.13
N GLU A 198 -14.35 15.74 -0.79
CA GLU A 198 -15.77 16.06 -0.72
C GLU A 198 -16.59 15.00 -1.48
N GLY A 199 -17.16 14.04 -0.76
CA GLY A 199 -18.10 13.08 -1.33
C GLY A 199 -18.35 11.91 -0.39
N GLY A 200 -19.62 11.70 -0.05
CA GLY A 200 -20.12 10.62 0.81
C GLY A 200 -19.87 9.21 0.27
N THR A 201 -20.60 8.24 0.83
CA THR A 201 -20.36 6.78 0.68
C THR A 201 -20.55 6.24 -0.75
N SER A 202 -21.16 7.00 -1.67
CA SER A 202 -21.17 6.73 -3.10
C SER A 202 -20.20 7.67 -3.83
N THR A 203 -19.00 7.17 -4.12
CA THR A 203 -18.08 7.84 -5.04
C THR A 203 -18.56 7.55 -6.46
N ALA A 204 -19.16 8.54 -7.15
CA ALA A 204 -19.47 8.43 -8.57
C ALA A 204 -18.20 8.02 -9.35
N GLY A 205 -18.29 7.35 -10.49
CA GLY A 205 -17.09 6.98 -11.29
C GLY A 205 -16.06 6.08 -10.60
N ARG A 206 -16.43 5.38 -9.52
CA ARG A 206 -15.66 4.28 -8.94
C ARG A 206 -16.42 2.97 -9.10
N TRP A 207 -15.80 2.02 -9.78
CA TRP A 207 -16.33 0.67 -9.92
C TRP A 207 -15.48 -0.35 -9.14
N ARG A 208 -16.12 -1.43 -8.67
CA ARG A 208 -15.47 -2.53 -7.95
C ARG A 208 -16.01 -3.87 -8.42
N SER A 209 -15.11 -4.79 -8.76
CA SER A 209 -15.47 -6.15 -9.16
C SER A 209 -16.06 -6.97 -8.02
N GLN A 210 -16.66 -8.11 -8.37
CA GLN A 210 -16.87 -9.19 -7.41
C GLN A 210 -15.54 -9.69 -6.84
N ALA A 211 -15.58 -10.27 -5.64
CA ALA A 211 -14.40 -10.80 -4.99
C ALA A 211 -14.04 -12.20 -5.54
N MET A 212 -12.84 -12.32 -6.10
CA MET A 212 -12.29 -13.56 -6.63
C MET A 212 -11.51 -14.29 -5.53
N ARG A 213 -11.76 -15.58 -5.32
CA ARG A 213 -11.23 -16.36 -4.18
C ARG A 213 -9.83 -16.91 -4.41
N TYR A 214 -8.89 -16.03 -4.79
CA TYR A 214 -7.47 -16.33 -4.90
C TYR A 214 -6.64 -15.07 -4.62
N SER A 215 -5.34 -15.24 -4.41
CA SER A 215 -4.37 -14.14 -4.29
C SER A 215 -3.82 -13.78 -5.67
N SER A 216 -3.79 -12.50 -5.99
CA SER A 216 -3.23 -11.98 -7.24
C SER A 216 -1.84 -11.40 -7.05
N TYR A 217 -1.00 -11.49 -8.08
CA TYR A 217 0.38 -11.01 -8.14
C TYR A 217 0.60 -9.92 -9.20
N GLY A 218 -0.33 -9.78 -10.15
CA GLY A 218 -0.20 -8.84 -11.26
C GLY A 218 -1.50 -8.72 -12.04
N MET A 219 -1.70 -7.61 -12.74
CA MET A 219 -2.85 -7.38 -13.61
C MET A 219 -2.41 -6.64 -14.87
N TYR A 220 -2.96 -7.03 -16.02
CA TYR A 220 -2.86 -6.27 -17.25
C TYR A 220 -4.26 -6.16 -17.87
N VAL A 221 -4.57 -5.03 -18.51
CA VAL A 221 -5.81 -4.84 -19.25
C VAL A 221 -5.43 -4.49 -20.69
N ALA A 222 -5.88 -5.31 -21.64
CA ALA A 222 -5.57 -5.19 -23.06
C ALA A 222 -6.55 -6.03 -23.89
N ASP A 223 -6.73 -5.69 -25.15
CA ASP A 223 -7.35 -6.55 -26.16
C ASP A 223 -6.39 -7.70 -26.46
N GLY A 224 -6.65 -8.86 -25.86
CA GLY A 224 -5.73 -9.98 -25.87
C GLY A 224 -5.88 -10.87 -27.08
N ASP A 225 -7.11 -10.99 -27.61
CA ASP A 225 -7.43 -11.83 -28.77
C ASP A 225 -7.75 -11.03 -30.05
N ALA A 226 -7.47 -9.74 -30.04
CA ALA A 226 -7.62 -8.79 -31.14
C ALA A 226 -9.08 -8.68 -31.64
N ASP A 227 -10.06 -8.78 -30.73
CA ASP A 227 -11.48 -8.66 -31.06
C ASP A 227 -12.01 -7.21 -30.93
N GLY A 228 -11.15 -6.26 -30.55
CA GLY A 228 -11.45 -4.86 -30.35
C GLY A 228 -11.96 -4.52 -28.94
N GLN A 229 -12.09 -5.51 -28.05
CA GLN A 229 -12.46 -5.32 -26.65
C GLN A 229 -11.32 -5.74 -25.74
N ASN A 230 -11.10 -4.96 -24.68
CA ASN A 230 -10.12 -5.28 -23.67
C ASN A 230 -10.62 -6.38 -22.71
N GLU A 231 -9.73 -7.32 -22.43
CA GLU A 231 -9.82 -8.28 -21.33
C GLU A 231 -9.01 -7.81 -20.12
N VAL A 232 -9.38 -8.32 -18.95
CA VAL A 232 -8.63 -8.19 -17.71
C VAL A 232 -7.90 -9.49 -17.43
N PHE A 233 -6.57 -9.44 -17.45
CA PHE A 233 -5.68 -10.55 -17.18
C PHE A 233 -5.13 -10.44 -15.76
N ILE A 234 -5.34 -11.46 -14.94
CA ILE A 234 -4.89 -11.48 -13.54
C ILE A 234 -3.93 -12.63 -13.33
N LEU A 235 -2.69 -12.27 -12.98
CA LEU A 235 -1.64 -13.21 -12.62
C LEU A 235 -1.83 -13.69 -11.18
N GLN A 236 -1.78 -14.99 -11.00
CA GLN A 236 -1.77 -15.67 -9.70
C GLN A 236 -0.38 -16.27 -9.46
N LYS A 237 -0.16 -16.89 -8.28
CA LYS A 237 1.10 -17.55 -7.97
C LYS A 237 1.54 -18.56 -9.05
N SER A 238 0.60 -19.36 -9.56
CA SER A 238 0.85 -20.43 -10.55
C SER A 238 -0.27 -20.56 -11.59
N ALA A 239 -0.93 -19.45 -11.92
CA ALA A 239 -1.99 -19.41 -12.93
C ALA A 239 -2.11 -18.01 -13.53
N LEU A 240 -2.66 -17.93 -14.73
CA LEU A 240 -3.07 -16.69 -15.37
C LEU A 240 -4.55 -16.81 -15.75
N SER A 241 -5.38 -15.90 -15.27
CA SER A 241 -6.82 -15.89 -15.55
C SER A 241 -7.19 -14.70 -16.43
N ALA A 242 -8.04 -14.94 -17.42
CA ALA A 242 -8.62 -13.92 -18.29
C ALA A 242 -10.09 -13.68 -17.91
N TYR A 243 -10.50 -12.42 -17.93
CA TYR A 243 -11.86 -11.99 -17.67
C TYR A 243 -12.29 -10.95 -18.69
N ARG A 244 -13.60 -10.89 -18.99
CA ARG A 244 -14.20 -9.80 -19.76
C ARG A 244 -15.12 -8.98 -18.86
N PHE A 245 -15.06 -7.66 -18.97
CA PHE A 245 -16.03 -6.81 -18.31
C PHE A 245 -17.37 -6.91 -19.07
N LYS A 246 -18.42 -7.34 -18.38
CA LYS A 246 -19.76 -7.42 -18.94
C LYS A 246 -20.81 -7.31 -17.83
N ASP A 247 -21.85 -6.52 -18.07
CA ASP A 247 -22.96 -6.29 -17.12
C ASP A 247 -22.46 -5.83 -15.73
N GLY A 248 -21.44 -4.96 -15.71
CA GLY A 248 -20.87 -4.42 -14.48
C GLY A 248 -20.05 -5.42 -13.65
N LYS A 249 -19.65 -6.56 -14.21
CA LYS A 249 -18.90 -7.63 -13.53
C LYS A 249 -17.75 -8.14 -14.41
N LEU A 250 -16.76 -8.77 -13.77
CA LEU A 250 -15.72 -9.52 -14.51
C LEU A 250 -16.21 -10.94 -14.76
N GLN A 251 -16.61 -11.25 -15.98
CA GLN A 251 -16.99 -12.61 -16.38
C GLN A 251 -15.71 -13.40 -16.70
N HIS A 252 -15.57 -14.57 -16.09
CA HIS A 252 -14.41 -15.43 -16.31
C HIS A 252 -14.43 -16.00 -17.73
N LEU A 253 -13.32 -15.87 -18.46
CA LEU A 253 -13.16 -16.45 -19.80
C LEU A 253 -12.38 -17.75 -19.75
N SER A 254 -11.18 -17.70 -19.16
CA SER A 254 -10.23 -18.82 -19.18
C SER A 254 -9.23 -18.71 -18.04
N THR A 255 -8.69 -19.86 -17.62
CA THR A 255 -7.56 -19.92 -16.67
C THR A 255 -6.52 -20.87 -17.20
N PHE A 256 -5.31 -20.36 -17.37
CA PHE A 256 -4.15 -21.14 -17.75
C PHE A 256 -3.31 -21.49 -16.52
N LYS A 257 -3.03 -22.77 -16.33
CA LYS A 257 -2.18 -23.23 -15.23
C LYS A 257 -0.72 -23.09 -15.63
N LEU A 258 0.03 -22.33 -14.83
CA LEU A 258 1.48 -22.24 -14.94
C LEU A 258 2.15 -23.37 -14.15
N PRO A 259 3.42 -23.71 -14.42
CA PRO A 259 4.11 -24.78 -13.70
C PRO A 259 4.10 -24.54 -12.18
N ALA A 260 3.60 -25.50 -11.40
CA ALA A 260 3.40 -25.34 -9.96
C ALA A 260 4.71 -25.14 -9.17
N ASN A 261 5.85 -25.56 -9.73
CA ASN A 261 7.18 -25.37 -9.15
C ASN A 261 7.82 -24.00 -9.49
N VAL A 262 7.13 -23.16 -10.26
CA VAL A 262 7.57 -21.81 -10.62
C VAL A 262 6.63 -20.81 -9.98
N MET A 263 7.17 -19.93 -9.15
CA MET A 263 6.44 -18.79 -8.65
C MET A 263 6.40 -17.72 -9.73
N SER A 264 5.21 -17.29 -10.11
CA SER A 264 5.05 -16.15 -11.02
C SER A 264 5.45 -14.85 -10.29
N VAL A 265 6.00 -13.89 -11.03
CA VAL A 265 6.64 -12.70 -10.46
C VAL A 265 6.10 -11.41 -11.07
N ARG A 266 5.94 -11.38 -12.39
CA ARG A 266 5.45 -10.22 -13.15
C ARG A 266 4.65 -10.68 -14.36
N LEU A 267 3.62 -9.93 -14.71
CA LEU A 267 2.92 -10.04 -15.98
C LEU A 267 3.10 -8.73 -16.75
N GLU A 268 3.65 -8.80 -17.96
CA GLU A 268 3.63 -7.72 -18.93
C GLU A 268 2.95 -8.21 -20.21
N VAL A 269 2.34 -7.30 -20.96
CA VAL A 269 1.65 -7.61 -22.22
C VAL A 269 2.05 -6.57 -23.25
N ALA A 270 2.52 -7.02 -24.41
CA ALA A 270 2.79 -6.17 -25.56
C ALA A 270 2.83 -7.00 -26.83
N ASP A 271 2.44 -6.38 -27.93
CA ASP A 271 2.68 -6.87 -29.28
C ASP A 271 4.16 -6.72 -29.62
N LEU A 272 4.92 -7.82 -29.51
CA LEU A 272 6.37 -7.86 -29.71
C LEU A 272 6.75 -8.05 -31.18
N ASN A 273 5.88 -8.68 -31.97
CA ASN A 273 6.15 -9.04 -33.36
C ASN A 273 5.41 -8.14 -34.38
N ARG A 274 4.53 -7.25 -33.91
CA ARG A 274 3.69 -6.31 -34.66
C ARG A 274 2.64 -6.97 -35.56
N ASP A 275 2.12 -8.12 -35.15
CA ASP A 275 1.05 -8.83 -35.85
C ASP A 275 -0.35 -8.44 -35.38
N GLY A 276 -0.46 -7.57 -34.38
CA GLY A 276 -1.73 -7.11 -33.80
C GLY A 276 -2.26 -8.00 -32.67
N LEU A 277 -1.61 -9.13 -32.37
CA LEU A 277 -1.92 -9.99 -31.23
C LEU A 277 -0.83 -9.81 -30.15
N PRO A 278 -1.16 -9.29 -28.97
CA PRO A 278 -0.14 -9.09 -27.96
C PRO A 278 0.35 -10.40 -27.34
N GLU A 279 1.65 -10.49 -27.09
CA GLU A 279 2.23 -11.54 -26.27
C GLU A 279 2.18 -11.22 -24.78
N PHE A 280 2.05 -12.27 -23.98
CA PHE A 280 1.98 -12.24 -22.53
C PHE A 280 3.30 -12.72 -21.94
N ILE A 281 4.07 -11.78 -21.41
CA ILE A 281 5.38 -12.02 -20.80
C ILE A 281 5.15 -12.33 -19.32
N VAL A 282 5.37 -13.58 -18.94
CA VAL A 282 5.27 -14.03 -17.55
C VAL A 282 6.67 -14.22 -16.99
N GLY A 283 7.09 -13.29 -16.14
CA GLY A 283 8.29 -13.42 -15.32
C GLY A 283 8.07 -14.45 -14.21
N GLY A 284 9.03 -15.35 -14.00
CA GLY A 284 8.91 -16.39 -12.98
C GLY A 284 10.22 -16.71 -12.29
N TYR A 285 10.14 -17.33 -11.12
CA TYR A 285 11.27 -17.79 -10.33
C TYR A 285 11.03 -19.22 -9.86
N GLN A 286 11.92 -20.13 -10.25
CA GLN A 286 11.88 -21.52 -9.85
C GLN A 286 12.79 -21.71 -8.64
N PHE A 287 12.21 -22.06 -7.50
CA PHE A 287 12.98 -22.39 -6.30
C PHE A 287 13.61 -23.78 -6.43
N GLU A 288 14.86 -23.89 -5.97
CA GLU A 288 15.58 -25.15 -5.88
C GLU A 288 15.74 -25.48 -4.39
N SER A 289 15.07 -26.55 -3.95
CA SER A 289 15.29 -27.09 -2.61
C SER A 289 16.47 -28.06 -2.66
N GLN A 290 17.53 -27.80 -1.90
CA GLN A 290 18.66 -28.71 -1.75
C GLN A 290 18.74 -29.16 -0.28
N TYR A 291 18.78 -30.47 -0.07
CA TYR A 291 18.91 -31.06 1.26
C TYR A 291 20.22 -30.59 1.90
N GLY A 292 20.15 -29.98 3.09
CA GLY A 292 21.33 -29.50 3.83
C GLY A 292 21.75 -28.05 3.58
N ILE A 293 21.10 -27.31 2.66
CA ILE A 293 21.33 -25.87 2.46
C ILE A 293 20.19 -25.08 3.12
N LYS A 294 20.50 -24.25 4.11
CA LYS A 294 19.50 -23.42 4.81
C LYS A 294 18.98 -22.26 3.97
N ALA A 295 19.71 -21.84 2.94
CA ALA A 295 19.34 -20.68 2.16
C ALA A 295 18.54 -21.02 0.89
N PRO A 296 17.51 -20.22 0.57
CA PRO A 296 16.72 -20.41 -0.62
C PRO A 296 17.55 -20.11 -1.88
N ASN A 297 17.76 -21.14 -2.70
CA ASN A 297 18.31 -21.00 -4.05
C ASN A 297 17.19 -21.10 -5.10
N GLY A 298 17.49 -20.69 -6.33
CA GLY A 298 16.58 -20.78 -7.45
C GLY A 298 17.12 -20.10 -8.69
N GLN A 299 16.38 -20.25 -9.78
CA GLN A 299 16.73 -19.67 -11.08
C GLN A 299 15.51 -18.96 -11.67
N PRO A 300 15.70 -17.84 -12.38
CA PRO A 300 14.63 -17.22 -13.14
C PRO A 300 14.13 -18.21 -14.19
N ARG A 301 12.81 -18.29 -14.30
CA ARG A 301 12.10 -19.14 -15.24
C ARG A 301 10.90 -18.39 -15.78
N SER A 302 11.14 -17.61 -16.82
CA SER A 302 10.12 -16.83 -17.52
C SER A 302 9.51 -17.66 -18.65
N SER A 303 8.32 -17.25 -19.11
CA SER A 303 7.64 -17.82 -20.27
C SER A 303 6.89 -16.73 -21.03
N ILE A 304 6.58 -16.98 -22.30
CA ILE A 304 5.76 -16.11 -23.15
C ILE A 304 4.55 -16.91 -23.62
N LEU A 305 3.36 -16.33 -23.51
CA LEU A 305 2.09 -16.90 -23.96
C LEU A 305 1.46 -16.01 -25.04
N SER A 306 0.62 -16.58 -25.88
CA SER A 306 -0.37 -15.84 -26.68
C SER A 306 -1.77 -16.12 -26.12
N PHE A 307 -2.73 -15.24 -26.44
CA PHE A 307 -4.14 -15.42 -26.12
C PHE A 307 -4.95 -15.31 -27.42
N GLU A 308 -5.48 -16.42 -27.90
CA GLU A 308 -6.19 -16.46 -29.18
C GLU A 308 -7.50 -17.22 -29.02
N GLY A 309 -8.61 -16.61 -29.44
CA GLY A 309 -9.94 -17.20 -29.34
C GLY A 309 -10.30 -17.60 -27.91
N GLY A 310 -10.02 -16.71 -26.94
CA GLY A 310 -10.28 -16.93 -25.52
C GLY A 310 -9.37 -17.95 -24.82
N LYS A 311 -8.28 -18.41 -25.45
CA LYS A 311 -7.40 -19.47 -24.91
C LYS A 311 -5.93 -19.09 -24.93
N PHE A 312 -5.25 -19.42 -23.84
CA PHE A 312 -3.81 -19.25 -23.73
C PHE A 312 -3.04 -20.39 -24.42
N LYS A 313 -1.96 -20.03 -25.12
CA LYS A 313 -1.00 -20.98 -25.70
C LYS A 313 0.43 -20.55 -25.36
N TYR A 314 1.35 -21.50 -25.23
CA TYR A 314 2.77 -21.15 -25.08
C TYR A 314 3.35 -20.72 -26.42
N VAL A 315 4.00 -19.55 -26.43
CA VAL A 315 4.95 -19.15 -27.48
C VAL A 315 6.35 -19.61 -27.07
N VAL A 316 6.79 -19.22 -25.87
CA VAL A 316 8.06 -19.65 -25.27
C VAL A 316 7.78 -20.30 -23.92
N LYS A 317 7.99 -21.62 -23.82
CA LYS A 317 7.63 -22.40 -22.61
C LYS A 317 8.56 -22.17 -21.43
N LYS A 318 9.84 -21.89 -21.68
CA LYS A 318 10.86 -21.73 -20.63
C LYS A 318 12.00 -20.84 -21.12
N TYR A 319 12.31 -19.82 -20.33
CA TYR A 319 13.50 -19.01 -20.51
C TYR A 319 14.22 -18.76 -19.17
N SER A 320 15.54 -18.91 -19.15
CA SER A 320 16.38 -18.91 -17.94
C SER A 320 16.83 -17.53 -17.47
N LYS A 321 16.08 -16.48 -17.80
CA LYS A 321 16.35 -15.10 -17.37
C LYS A 321 15.05 -14.41 -17.00
N PHE A 322 15.14 -13.36 -16.18
CA PHE A 322 14.00 -12.48 -15.93
C PHE A 322 13.63 -11.77 -17.23
N LEU A 323 12.35 -11.76 -17.54
CA LEU A 323 11.78 -11.03 -18.67
C LEU A 323 10.91 -9.91 -18.15
N GLY A 324 10.96 -8.77 -18.82
CA GLY A 324 10.08 -7.64 -18.59
C GLY A 324 9.94 -6.80 -19.85
N ILE A 325 9.26 -5.67 -19.73
CA ILE A 325 9.11 -4.70 -20.81
C ILE A 325 9.64 -3.36 -20.34
N LEU A 326 10.41 -2.69 -21.20
CA LEU A 326 10.76 -1.29 -21.02
C LEU A 326 10.22 -0.46 -22.18
N ARG A 327 9.87 0.79 -21.89
CA ARG A 327 9.44 1.78 -22.88
C ARG A 327 10.58 2.75 -23.10
N ILE A 328 11.48 2.39 -24.01
CA ILE A 328 12.74 3.12 -24.17
C ILE A 328 12.55 4.33 -25.11
N PRO A 329 13.10 5.51 -24.77
CA PRO A 329 13.17 6.66 -25.67
C PRO A 329 13.88 6.35 -27.01
N PRO A 330 13.60 7.11 -28.08
CA PRO A 330 12.71 8.26 -28.13
C PRO A 330 11.24 7.91 -28.39
N THR A 331 10.95 6.70 -28.88
CA THR A 331 9.59 6.32 -29.29
C THR A 331 8.74 5.78 -28.15
N TYR A 332 9.35 5.36 -27.04
CA TYR A 332 8.69 4.73 -25.89
C TYR A 332 7.87 3.49 -26.25
N MET A 333 8.18 2.89 -27.40
CA MET A 333 7.59 1.62 -27.79
C MET A 333 7.99 0.54 -26.77
N PRO A 334 7.08 -0.39 -26.41
CA PRO A 334 7.44 -1.54 -25.60
C PRO A 334 8.54 -2.34 -26.29
N ILE A 335 9.60 -2.64 -25.57
CA ILE A 335 10.59 -3.62 -25.99
C ILE A 335 10.71 -4.71 -24.94
N LEU A 336 10.86 -5.95 -25.38
CA LEU A 336 11.15 -7.07 -24.50
C LEU A 336 12.59 -6.95 -24.01
N VAL A 337 12.77 -7.09 -22.70
CA VAL A 337 14.09 -7.02 -22.06
C VAL A 337 14.36 -8.26 -21.23
N ALA A 338 15.63 -8.64 -21.17
CA ALA A 338 16.08 -9.81 -20.42
C ALA A 338 17.25 -9.47 -19.51
N GLN A 339 17.20 -9.99 -18.29
CA GLN A 339 18.26 -9.82 -17.29
C GLN A 339 18.54 -11.14 -16.57
N LYS A 340 19.83 -11.47 -16.47
CA LYS A 340 20.28 -12.68 -15.76
C LYS A 340 20.07 -12.53 -14.25
N LYS A 341 20.04 -13.65 -13.54
CA LYS A 341 20.21 -13.67 -12.09
C LYS A 341 21.65 -13.23 -11.76
N GLY A 342 21.78 -12.30 -10.82
CA GLY A 342 23.07 -11.86 -10.31
C GLY A 342 23.63 -12.79 -9.23
N GLN A 343 24.91 -12.60 -8.90
CA GLN A 343 25.57 -13.37 -7.83
C GLN A 343 25.39 -12.74 -6.45
N ARG A 344 25.62 -11.42 -6.35
CA ARG A 344 25.48 -10.64 -5.10
C ARG A 344 24.08 -10.07 -4.90
N TYR A 345 23.48 -9.58 -5.98
CA TYR A 345 22.10 -9.09 -6.01
C TYR A 345 21.28 -10.03 -6.87
N LEU A 346 19.94 -10.01 -6.70
CA LEU A 346 19.05 -10.89 -7.47
C LEU A 346 19.21 -10.71 -8.98
N PHE A 347 19.44 -9.47 -9.44
CA PHE A 347 19.62 -9.12 -10.84
C PHE A 347 21.09 -8.90 -11.17
N ASP A 348 21.49 -9.35 -12.35
CA ASP A 348 22.81 -9.08 -12.91
C ASP A 348 22.97 -7.60 -13.26
N LYS A 349 24.22 -7.10 -13.30
CA LYS A 349 24.53 -5.72 -13.67
C LYS A 349 24.09 -5.37 -15.10
N TYR A 350 24.03 -6.35 -16.00
CA TYR A 350 23.74 -6.12 -17.40
C TYR A 350 22.34 -6.58 -17.78
N MET A 351 21.65 -5.70 -18.49
CA MET A 351 20.34 -5.94 -19.09
C MET A 351 20.48 -5.84 -20.61
N TYR A 352 19.73 -6.67 -21.31
CA TYR A 352 19.80 -6.77 -22.77
C TYR A 352 18.40 -6.66 -23.35
N GLU A 353 18.33 -6.14 -24.56
CA GLU A 353 17.16 -6.36 -25.41
C GLU A 353 16.97 -7.86 -25.65
N ALA A 354 15.74 -8.26 -25.87
CA ALA A 354 15.39 -9.63 -26.19
C ALA A 354 14.38 -9.66 -27.33
N PHE A 355 14.52 -10.65 -28.20
CA PHE A 355 13.65 -10.85 -29.35
C PHE A 355 13.13 -12.27 -29.35
N VAL A 356 11.84 -12.43 -29.61
CA VAL A 356 11.22 -13.74 -29.78
C VAL A 356 11.58 -14.27 -31.17
N LYS A 357 12.09 -15.49 -31.24
CA LYS A 357 12.42 -16.18 -32.49
C LYS A 357 11.84 -17.59 -32.44
N GLY A 358 10.65 -17.75 -33.00
CA GLY A 358 9.87 -18.98 -32.89
C GLY A 358 9.56 -19.29 -31.42
N ASP A 359 10.05 -20.43 -30.93
CA ASP A 359 9.88 -20.90 -29.56
C ASP A 359 11.01 -20.50 -28.60
N SER A 360 11.94 -19.66 -29.06
CA SER A 360 13.15 -19.26 -28.36
C SER A 360 13.29 -17.74 -28.22
N ILE A 361 14.24 -17.29 -27.39
CA ILE A 361 14.54 -15.87 -27.18
C ILE A 361 16.02 -15.63 -27.46
N SER A 362 16.30 -14.70 -28.39
CA SER A 362 17.65 -14.20 -28.66
C SER A 362 17.90 -12.87 -27.96
N LEU A 363 19.11 -12.67 -27.44
CA LEU A 363 19.52 -11.40 -26.84
C LEU A 363 20.03 -10.44 -27.91
N GLY A 364 19.67 -9.18 -27.77
CA GLY A 364 20.12 -8.07 -28.61
C GLY A 364 21.19 -7.22 -27.93
N GLN A 365 21.10 -5.91 -28.14
CA GLN A 365 22.05 -4.95 -27.61
C GLN A 365 21.92 -4.81 -26.09
N ARG A 366 23.02 -4.39 -25.46
CA ARG A 366 23.02 -4.09 -24.04
C ARG A 366 22.27 -2.78 -23.80
N ILE A 367 21.30 -2.81 -22.89
CA ILE A 367 20.59 -1.63 -22.43
C ILE A 367 21.43 -0.97 -21.34
N GLN A 368 21.67 0.33 -21.48
CA GLN A 368 22.24 1.11 -20.41
C GLN A 368 21.17 1.35 -19.35
N ALA A 369 21.49 1.02 -18.10
CA ALA A 369 20.65 1.29 -16.95
C ALA A 369 21.49 1.97 -15.85
N PRO A 370 20.93 2.93 -15.10
CA PRO A 370 21.59 3.48 -13.93
C PRO A 370 21.86 2.40 -12.87
N PRO A 371 22.72 2.69 -11.89
CA PRO A 371 23.01 1.77 -10.79
C PRO A 371 21.72 1.24 -10.14
N PHE A 372 21.69 -0.08 -9.89
CA PHE A 372 20.55 -0.80 -9.29
C PHE A 372 19.26 -0.84 -10.14
N GLY A 373 19.30 -0.36 -11.39
CA GLY A 373 18.23 -0.55 -12.37
C GLY A 373 18.09 -2.01 -12.79
N SER A 374 16.85 -2.48 -12.86
CA SER A 374 16.48 -3.83 -13.27
C SER A 374 15.24 -3.81 -14.16
N VAL A 375 14.93 -4.96 -14.75
CA VAL A 375 13.73 -5.16 -15.59
C VAL A 375 12.41 -4.87 -14.88
N TYR A 376 12.38 -4.80 -13.54
CA TYR A 376 11.13 -4.62 -12.77
C TYR A 376 11.03 -3.31 -12.00
N ASN A 377 12.13 -2.61 -11.72
CA ASN A 377 12.15 -1.45 -10.81
C ASN A 377 12.52 -0.13 -11.49
N MET A 378 12.65 -0.10 -12.83
CA MET A 378 13.05 1.08 -13.58
C MET A 378 11.98 1.48 -14.59
N THR A 379 11.81 2.79 -14.77
CA THR A 379 11.02 3.35 -15.86
C THR A 379 11.70 4.61 -16.42
N TYR A 380 11.28 5.02 -17.61
CA TYR A 380 11.70 6.26 -18.25
C TYR A 380 10.59 7.29 -18.08
N LEU A 381 10.90 8.42 -17.48
CA LEU A 381 9.98 9.55 -17.31
C LEU A 381 10.26 10.58 -18.41
N PRO A 382 9.42 10.70 -19.44
CA PRO A 382 9.62 11.68 -20.50
C PRO A 382 9.59 13.11 -19.94
N GLN A 383 10.40 13.98 -20.54
CA GLN A 383 10.48 15.41 -20.24
C GLN A 383 10.35 16.20 -21.55
N GLU A 384 10.13 17.52 -21.45
CA GLU A 384 10.10 18.39 -22.65
C GLU A 384 11.40 18.27 -23.45
N LEU A 385 12.53 18.15 -22.75
CA LEU A 385 13.86 17.94 -23.33
C LEU A 385 14.42 16.58 -22.88
N GLY A 386 13.97 15.53 -23.58
CA GLY A 386 14.41 14.15 -23.41
C GLY A 386 13.69 13.39 -22.29
N TYR A 387 14.40 12.84 -21.32
CA TYR A 387 13.83 11.97 -20.26
C TYR A 387 14.68 11.90 -18.99
N ASN A 388 14.10 11.41 -17.90
CA ASN A 388 14.82 10.98 -16.70
C ASN A 388 14.65 9.47 -16.51
N TYR A 389 15.62 8.81 -15.89
CA TYR A 389 15.39 7.46 -15.35
C TYR A 389 14.80 7.59 -13.96
N VAL A 390 13.77 6.80 -13.66
CA VAL A 390 13.25 6.66 -12.31
C VAL A 390 13.39 5.22 -11.87
N ILE A 391 14.05 5.00 -10.74
CA ILE A 391 14.34 3.67 -10.18
C ILE A 391 13.79 3.59 -8.76
N LEU A 392 13.19 2.45 -8.44
CA LEU A 392 12.94 2.09 -7.04
C LEU A 392 14.16 1.37 -6.46
N SER A 393 14.82 2.01 -5.49
CA SER A 393 15.96 1.45 -4.77
C SER A 393 15.59 0.22 -3.94
N ASN A 394 16.60 -0.51 -3.45
CA ASN A 394 16.40 -1.64 -2.53
C ASN A 394 15.77 -1.26 -1.18
N LYS A 395 15.74 0.04 -0.83
CA LYS A 395 15.06 0.58 0.34
C LYS A 395 13.66 1.11 0.02
N ASN A 396 13.11 0.76 -1.15
CA ASN A 396 11.82 1.23 -1.64
C ASN A 396 11.74 2.76 -1.82
N LYS A 397 12.87 3.46 -1.90
CA LYS A 397 12.89 4.91 -2.22
C LYS A 397 12.99 5.12 -3.72
N LEU A 398 12.33 6.15 -4.24
CA LEU A 398 12.46 6.59 -5.61
C LEU A 398 13.75 7.35 -5.79
N VAL A 399 14.53 6.98 -6.80
CA VAL A 399 15.76 7.67 -7.19
C VAL A 399 15.63 8.10 -8.64
N THR A 400 15.77 9.40 -8.89
CA THR A 400 15.72 9.98 -10.23
C THR A 400 17.13 10.23 -10.72
N TYR A 401 17.42 9.80 -11.94
CA TYR A 401 18.67 10.05 -12.64
C TYR A 401 18.44 10.83 -13.93
N SER A 402 19.43 11.65 -14.30
CA SER A 402 19.48 12.32 -15.60
C SER A 402 19.72 11.31 -16.74
N GLN A 403 19.64 11.78 -17.99
CA GLN A 403 19.98 10.98 -19.18
C GLN A 403 21.42 10.47 -19.17
N THR A 404 22.32 11.23 -18.55
CA THR A 404 23.75 10.87 -18.36
C THR A 404 23.97 9.95 -17.16
N MET A 405 22.90 9.52 -16.49
CA MET A 405 22.91 8.67 -15.28
C MET A 405 23.53 9.31 -14.04
N GLU A 406 23.56 10.65 -14.00
CA GLU A 406 23.84 11.39 -12.77
C GLU A 406 22.61 11.34 -11.87
N ARG A 407 22.82 11.08 -10.58
CA ARG A 407 21.72 11.03 -9.61
C ARG A 407 21.26 12.46 -9.31
N LEU A 408 20.00 12.75 -9.60
CA LEU A 408 19.38 14.06 -9.39
C LEU A 408 18.70 14.17 -8.03
N ASN A 409 17.92 13.15 -7.66
CA ASN A 409 17.11 13.18 -6.45
C ASN A 409 16.90 11.76 -5.87
N GLU A 410 16.70 11.68 -4.56
CA GLU A 410 16.12 10.50 -3.90
C GLU A 410 14.99 10.97 -2.99
N SER A 411 13.87 10.26 -3.02
CA SER A 411 12.72 10.57 -2.18
C SER A 411 13.00 10.26 -0.70
N ASP A 412 12.41 11.06 0.19
CA ASP A 412 12.38 10.75 1.62
C ASP A 412 11.41 9.60 1.92
N ALA A 413 10.27 9.60 1.23
CA ALA A 413 9.25 8.57 1.34
C ALA A 413 9.65 7.27 0.61
N THR A 414 9.13 6.15 1.11
CA THR A 414 9.19 4.83 0.46
C THR A 414 7.92 4.54 -0.35
N PHE A 415 8.01 3.70 -1.38
CA PHE A 415 6.94 3.38 -2.32
C PHE A 415 7.01 1.91 -2.78
N ASN A 416 5.94 1.41 -3.38
CA ASN A 416 5.92 0.14 -4.13
C ASN A 416 6.39 -1.10 -3.35
N SER A 417 5.94 -1.25 -2.12
CA SER A 417 6.13 -2.45 -1.32
C SER A 417 5.12 -3.52 -1.75
N SER A 418 5.54 -4.41 -2.64
CA SER A 418 4.70 -5.50 -3.16
C SER A 418 4.59 -6.70 -2.20
N GLY A 419 3.59 -7.55 -2.42
CA GLY A 419 3.45 -8.84 -1.72
C GLY A 419 4.22 -9.99 -2.38
N VAL A 420 4.86 -9.74 -3.54
CA VAL A 420 5.63 -10.73 -4.30
C VAL A 420 7.09 -10.69 -3.83
N VAL A 421 7.49 -11.70 -3.07
CA VAL A 421 8.82 -11.73 -2.44
C VAL A 421 9.63 -12.92 -2.95
N ILE A 422 10.83 -12.62 -3.45
CA ILE A 422 11.83 -13.62 -3.81
C ILE A 422 12.86 -13.66 -2.68
N PRO A 423 12.88 -14.71 -1.85
CA PRO A 423 13.94 -14.88 -0.88
C PRO A 423 15.26 -15.23 -1.58
N THR A 424 16.32 -14.62 -1.12
CA THR A 424 17.69 -14.67 -1.65
C THR A 424 18.67 -14.90 -0.51
N ALA A 425 19.86 -15.37 -0.84
CA ALA A 425 20.96 -15.53 0.10
C ALA A 425 21.94 -14.38 -0.04
N ASP A 426 22.38 -13.79 1.08
CA ASP A 426 23.53 -12.89 1.07
C ASP A 426 24.82 -13.72 0.94
N LYS A 427 25.38 -13.80 -0.27
CA LYS A 427 26.65 -14.49 -0.54
C LYS A 427 27.73 -13.48 -0.90
N MET A 428 28.87 -13.57 -0.20
CA MET A 428 30.09 -12.94 -0.66
C MET A 428 30.58 -13.65 -1.93
N VAL A 429 30.94 -12.88 -2.95
CA VAL A 429 31.46 -13.39 -4.22
C VAL A 429 32.72 -14.21 -3.95
N GLY A 430 32.74 -15.48 -4.40
CA GLY A 430 33.88 -16.40 -4.22
C GLY A 430 33.77 -17.41 -3.08
N MET A 431 32.73 -17.34 -2.22
CA MET A 431 32.45 -18.43 -1.28
C MET A 431 31.75 -19.59 -2.00
N GLY A 432 32.34 -20.79 -1.92
CA GLY A 432 31.76 -22.04 -2.44
C GLY A 432 30.47 -22.44 -1.70
N PRO A 433 29.79 -23.51 -2.15
CA PRO A 433 28.62 -24.04 -1.44
C PRO A 433 29.08 -24.58 -0.08
N GLY A 434 28.69 -23.91 1.01
CA GLY A 434 29.06 -24.28 2.37
C GLY A 434 27.97 -23.90 3.36
N VAL A 435 27.96 -24.56 4.51
CA VAL A 435 27.02 -24.33 5.61
C VAL A 435 27.43 -23.08 6.39
N THR A 436 27.56 -21.93 5.74
CA THR A 436 27.62 -20.66 6.45
C THR A 436 26.21 -20.28 6.89
N GLU A 437 26.08 -19.52 7.98
CA GLU A 437 24.82 -18.94 8.44
C GLU A 437 24.35 -17.88 7.43
N GLU A 438 23.89 -18.33 6.27
CA GLU A 438 23.44 -17.49 5.18
C GLU A 438 22.21 -16.69 5.65
N ARG A 439 22.36 -15.36 5.75
CA ARG A 439 21.24 -14.47 6.07
C ARG A 439 20.27 -14.46 4.89
N ILE A 440 19.03 -14.87 5.14
CA ILE A 440 17.97 -14.78 4.14
C ILE A 440 17.62 -13.30 3.94
N MET A 441 17.83 -12.81 2.72
CA MET A 441 17.40 -11.49 2.28
C MET A 441 16.15 -11.62 1.43
N ASN A 442 15.18 -10.74 1.61
CA ASN A 442 13.96 -10.73 0.80
C ASN A 442 14.07 -9.64 -0.26
N TYR A 443 14.02 -10.02 -1.53
CA TYR A 443 13.83 -9.06 -2.62
C TYR A 443 12.33 -8.92 -2.88
N ASN A 444 11.79 -7.73 -2.63
CA ASN A 444 10.42 -7.40 -2.94
C ASN A 444 10.32 -6.97 -4.42
N VAL A 445 9.56 -7.70 -5.23
CA VAL A 445 9.38 -7.36 -6.64
C VAL A 445 8.38 -6.22 -6.73
N PRO A 446 8.79 -5.00 -7.08
CA PRO A 446 7.92 -3.83 -6.98
C PRO A 446 6.70 -3.97 -7.90
N ILE A 447 5.66 -3.20 -7.60
CA ILE A 447 4.54 -3.03 -8.54
C ILE A 447 5.03 -2.22 -9.75
N ARG A 448 4.38 -2.35 -10.91
CA ARG A 448 4.77 -1.56 -12.08
C ARG A 448 4.62 -0.07 -11.80
N MET A 449 5.52 0.72 -12.36
CA MET A 449 5.39 2.18 -12.40
C MET A 449 4.88 2.59 -13.78
N ILE A 450 3.87 3.45 -13.85
CA ILE A 450 3.28 3.89 -15.12
C ILE A 450 3.61 5.36 -15.31
N THR A 451 4.17 5.70 -16.47
CA THR A 451 4.41 7.09 -16.87
C THR A 451 3.41 7.50 -17.93
N ALA A 452 2.62 8.54 -17.67
CA ALA A 452 1.59 9.01 -18.60
C ALA A 452 1.30 10.51 -18.39
N PRO A 453 0.94 11.26 -19.44
CA PRO A 453 0.38 12.59 -19.28
C PRO A 453 -1.08 12.44 -18.84
N LEU A 454 -1.40 12.80 -17.59
CA LEU A 454 -2.74 12.59 -17.03
C LEU A 454 -3.45 13.93 -16.82
N THR A 455 -3.00 14.73 -15.86
CA THR A 455 -3.65 16.00 -15.49
C THR A 455 -3.12 17.19 -16.27
N THR A 456 -1.88 17.12 -16.75
CA THR A 456 -1.25 18.18 -17.52
C THR A 456 -0.62 17.62 -18.79
N LYS A 457 -0.04 18.49 -19.63
CA LYS A 457 0.81 18.06 -20.75
C LYS A 457 2.11 17.40 -20.29
N LYS A 458 2.51 17.55 -19.02
CA LYS A 458 3.73 16.92 -18.48
C LYS A 458 3.44 15.47 -18.13
N TYR A 459 4.45 14.62 -18.29
CA TYR A 459 4.35 13.23 -17.86
C TYR A 459 4.38 13.12 -16.34
N GLU A 460 3.42 12.37 -15.83
CA GLU A 460 3.29 11.97 -14.43
C GLU A 460 3.77 10.53 -14.25
N LEU A 461 4.27 10.23 -13.05
CA LEU A 461 4.60 8.89 -12.59
C LEU A 461 3.53 8.40 -11.62
N LEU A 462 2.75 7.40 -12.04
CA LEU A 462 1.86 6.67 -11.16
C LEU A 462 2.63 5.58 -10.41
N ILE A 463 2.49 5.58 -9.09
CA ILE A 463 3.15 4.65 -8.20
C ILE A 463 2.28 4.32 -6.97
N ASN A 464 2.39 3.11 -6.44
CA ASN A 464 1.73 2.75 -5.19
C ASN A 464 2.53 3.26 -3.98
N LYS A 465 1.82 3.87 -3.04
CA LYS A 465 2.31 4.23 -1.71
C LYS A 465 1.60 3.36 -0.68
N ASP A 466 2.35 2.44 -0.08
CA ASP A 466 1.82 1.61 0.98
C ASP A 466 1.62 2.42 2.25
N LEU A 467 0.47 2.21 2.88
CA LEU A 467 0.17 2.76 4.19
C LEU A 467 0.09 1.59 5.16
N SER A 468 1.02 1.54 6.11
CA SER A 468 0.99 0.51 7.13
C SER A 468 1.48 1.05 8.46
N ALA A 469 0.64 0.93 9.50
CA ALA A 469 1.06 1.05 10.89
C ALA A 469 1.94 -0.15 11.31
N SER A 470 1.69 -1.34 10.74
CA SER A 470 2.31 -2.62 11.17
C SER A 470 3.69 -2.94 10.57
N ALA A 471 4.06 -2.38 9.41
CA ALA A 471 5.32 -2.66 8.72
C ALA A 471 6.54 -2.08 9.45
N GLN A 472 6.34 -1.06 10.29
CA GLN A 472 7.40 -0.50 11.14
C GLN A 472 7.76 -1.42 12.32
N VAL A 473 6.89 -2.37 12.69
CA VAL A 473 7.05 -3.19 13.91
C VAL A 473 7.55 -4.62 13.62
N PHE A 474 7.28 -5.18 12.43
CA PHE A 474 7.64 -6.58 12.11
C PHE A 474 8.30 -6.75 10.74
N ASN A 475 9.63 -6.98 10.72
CA ASN A 475 10.46 -7.21 9.52
C ASN A 475 10.06 -8.41 8.63
N SER A 476 9.11 -9.25 9.08
CA SER A 476 8.71 -10.50 8.40
C SER A 476 7.33 -10.41 7.74
N TYR A 477 6.56 -9.34 7.94
CA TYR A 477 5.22 -9.17 7.38
C TYR A 477 5.27 -8.32 6.10
N HIS A 478 5.23 -8.98 4.95
CA HIS A 478 5.22 -8.35 3.62
C HIS A 478 3.80 -8.04 3.10
N TYR A 479 2.87 -7.81 4.03
CA TYR A 479 1.45 -7.63 3.72
C TYR A 479 0.97 -6.29 4.26
N PHE A 480 0.56 -5.42 3.35
CA PHE A 480 0.09 -4.07 3.66
C PHE A 480 -1.43 -4.09 3.81
N THR A 481 -1.93 -3.40 4.83
CA THR A 481 -3.37 -3.34 5.10
C THR A 481 -4.06 -2.29 4.24
N GLN A 482 -3.31 -1.28 3.76
CA GLN A 482 -3.82 -0.17 2.97
C GLN A 482 -2.78 0.32 1.95
N GLY A 483 -3.26 0.96 0.88
CA GLY A 483 -2.41 1.65 -0.10
C GLY A 483 -3.09 2.88 -0.68
N GLU A 484 -2.31 3.75 -1.29
CA GLU A 484 -2.75 4.90 -2.09
C GLU A 484 -2.01 4.89 -3.42
N ILE A 485 -2.67 5.20 -4.53
CA ILE A 485 -1.95 5.46 -5.78
C ILE A 485 -1.60 6.93 -5.82
N HIS A 486 -0.31 7.23 -5.92
CA HIS A 486 0.22 8.58 -6.01
C HIS A 486 0.58 8.86 -7.46
N SER A 487 0.23 10.05 -7.93
CA SER A 487 0.73 10.61 -9.17
C SER A 487 1.79 11.66 -8.86
N LEU A 488 3.01 11.41 -9.32
CA LEU A 488 4.16 12.25 -9.03
C LEU A 488 4.65 12.98 -10.28
N VAL A 489 5.03 14.24 -10.15
CA VAL A 489 5.56 15.08 -11.24
C VAL A 489 6.97 15.51 -10.90
N TRP A 490 7.84 15.47 -11.89
CA TRP A 490 9.18 16.03 -11.80
C TRP A 490 9.14 17.55 -11.99
N ASP A 491 9.63 18.30 -11.00
CA ASP A 491 9.68 19.77 -11.03
C ASP A 491 11.06 20.34 -11.40
N GLY A 492 12.08 19.48 -11.57
CA GLY A 492 13.47 19.87 -11.78
C GLY A 492 14.39 19.58 -10.59
N VAL A 493 13.82 19.43 -9.39
CA VAL A 493 14.54 19.18 -8.13
C VAL A 493 14.16 17.83 -7.54
N GLY A 494 12.90 17.45 -7.62
CA GLY A 494 12.36 16.25 -6.98
C GLY A 494 11.07 15.73 -7.63
N MET A 495 10.67 14.53 -7.21
CA MET A 495 9.36 13.98 -7.54
C MET A 495 8.33 14.46 -6.53
N ASN A 496 7.44 15.36 -6.93
CA ASN A 496 6.41 15.93 -6.07
C ASN A 496 5.04 15.33 -6.34
N LEU A 497 4.22 15.24 -5.30
CA LEU A 497 2.85 14.75 -5.40
C LEU A 497 1.97 15.75 -6.16
N ALA A 498 1.45 15.34 -7.32
CA ALA A 498 0.41 16.10 -8.03
C ALA A 498 -0.98 15.79 -7.45
N TRP A 499 -1.29 14.50 -7.31
CA TRP A 499 -2.54 14.03 -6.70
C TRP A 499 -2.39 12.60 -6.21
N LYS A 500 -3.35 12.15 -5.39
CA LYS A 500 -3.43 10.76 -4.94
C LYS A 500 -4.86 10.28 -4.83
N THR A 501 -5.03 8.96 -4.89
CA THR A 501 -6.33 8.34 -4.60
C THR A 501 -6.67 8.43 -3.11
N ARG A 502 -7.96 8.28 -2.78
CA ARG A 502 -8.38 7.91 -1.42
C ARG A 502 -7.71 6.60 -1.01
N ARG A 503 -7.60 6.36 0.31
CA ARG A 503 -7.05 5.12 0.86
C ARG A 503 -7.81 3.90 0.35
N ILE A 504 -7.07 2.95 -0.20
CA ILE A 504 -7.56 1.67 -0.68
C ILE A 504 -7.39 0.66 0.44
N LYS A 505 -8.49 0.04 0.88
CA LYS A 505 -8.46 -1.01 1.91
C LYS A 505 -8.02 -2.33 1.27
N GLY A 506 -6.87 -2.85 1.72
CA GLY A 506 -6.21 -4.05 1.18
C GLY A 506 -4.84 -3.74 0.58
N GLN A 507 -4.09 -4.80 0.28
CA GLN A 507 -2.78 -4.70 -0.36
C GLN A 507 -2.96 -4.45 -1.85
N VAL A 508 -2.47 -3.31 -2.34
CA VAL A 508 -2.33 -3.06 -3.78
C VAL A 508 -1.29 -4.04 -4.34
N SER A 509 -1.64 -4.72 -5.41
CA SER A 509 -0.79 -5.76 -6.03
C SER A 509 -0.38 -5.43 -7.47
N ASP A 510 -1.18 -4.62 -8.17
CA ASP A 510 -0.79 -4.02 -9.45
C ASP A 510 -1.66 -2.81 -9.79
N ILE A 511 -1.22 -2.02 -10.76
CA ILE A 511 -1.99 -0.92 -11.36
C ILE A 511 -1.99 -1.04 -12.89
N ALA A 512 -3.04 -0.55 -13.54
CA ALA A 512 -3.10 -0.40 -15.00
C ALA A 512 -3.82 0.90 -15.36
N LEU A 513 -3.46 1.47 -16.50
CA LEU A 513 -4.11 2.62 -17.09
C LEU A 513 -4.69 2.20 -18.44
N ALA A 514 -5.98 1.84 -18.46
CA ALA A 514 -6.61 1.17 -19.59
C ALA A 514 -8.12 1.35 -19.57
N ASP A 515 -8.76 1.15 -20.71
CA ASP A 515 -10.22 1.12 -20.87
C ASP A 515 -10.75 -0.27 -20.47
N LEU A 516 -11.12 -0.43 -19.20
CA LEU A 516 -11.52 -1.72 -18.63
C LEU A 516 -12.95 -2.12 -19.03
N ASN A 517 -13.84 -1.16 -19.23
CA ASN A 517 -15.24 -1.38 -19.53
C ASN A 517 -15.58 -1.25 -21.03
N ASN A 518 -14.59 -0.96 -21.87
CA ASN A 518 -14.73 -0.79 -23.31
C ASN A 518 -15.66 0.37 -23.69
N ASP A 519 -15.60 1.46 -22.93
CA ASP A 519 -16.40 2.68 -23.18
C ASP A 519 -15.63 3.77 -23.95
N GLY A 520 -14.37 3.51 -24.33
CA GLY A 520 -13.47 4.42 -25.03
C GLY A 520 -12.64 5.31 -24.11
N ASN A 521 -12.92 5.34 -22.81
CA ASN A 521 -12.18 6.15 -21.84
C ASN A 521 -11.25 5.27 -21.00
N LYS A 522 -10.08 5.80 -20.64
CA LYS A 522 -9.14 5.08 -19.77
C LYS A 522 -9.53 5.27 -18.31
N GLN A 523 -9.51 4.18 -17.55
CA GLN A 523 -9.61 4.19 -16.10
C GLN A 523 -8.26 3.87 -15.45
N LEU A 524 -8.05 4.39 -14.25
CA LEU A 524 -7.04 3.87 -13.33
C LEU A 524 -7.59 2.59 -12.71
N CYS A 525 -7.06 1.46 -13.15
CA CYS A 525 -7.39 0.14 -12.64
C CYS A 525 -6.40 -0.25 -11.54
N VAL A 526 -6.89 -0.70 -10.40
CA VAL A 526 -6.09 -1.10 -9.24
C VAL A 526 -6.47 -2.52 -8.84
N LEU A 527 -5.48 -3.40 -8.80
CA LEU A 527 -5.61 -4.77 -8.32
C LEU A 527 -5.34 -4.82 -6.82
N VAL A 528 -6.29 -5.34 -6.05
CA VAL A 528 -6.25 -5.33 -4.58
C VAL A 528 -6.46 -6.72 -4.03
N ASN A 529 -5.55 -7.16 -3.17
CA ASN A 529 -5.72 -8.33 -2.33
C ASN A 529 -6.32 -7.90 -0.98
N THR A 530 -7.53 -8.38 -0.67
CA THR A 530 -8.20 -8.13 0.60
C THR A 530 -8.13 -9.35 1.51
N PHE A 531 -8.13 -9.08 2.81
CA PHE A 531 -8.07 -10.09 3.87
C PHE A 531 -9.40 -10.08 4.63
N ALA A 532 -10.05 -11.24 4.76
CA ALA A 532 -11.28 -11.40 5.54
C ALA A 532 -11.05 -12.15 6.87
N GLY A 533 -9.80 -12.44 7.25
CA GLY A 533 -9.43 -13.17 8.48
C GLY A 533 -7.98 -13.69 8.45
N ILE A 534 -7.57 -14.48 9.46
CA ILE A 534 -6.24 -15.12 9.54
C ILE A 534 -6.20 -16.35 8.61
N GLY A 535 -5.16 -16.45 7.77
CA GLY A 535 -4.86 -17.63 6.93
C GLY A 535 -4.66 -17.32 5.44
N TYR A 536 -3.77 -18.07 4.78
CA TYR A 536 -3.48 -17.95 3.34
C TYR A 536 -4.70 -18.21 2.44
N GLY A 537 -5.69 -18.99 2.91
CA GLY A 537 -6.88 -19.40 2.15
C GLY A 537 -8.03 -18.39 2.12
N ASN A 538 -7.99 -17.31 2.91
CA ASN A 538 -9.06 -16.32 3.02
C ASN A 538 -8.81 -15.04 2.21
N ARG A 539 -7.78 -15.04 1.35
CA ARG A 539 -7.45 -13.89 0.50
C ARG A 539 -8.38 -13.83 -0.69
N LYS A 540 -8.89 -12.63 -0.93
CA LYS A 540 -9.74 -12.34 -2.07
C LYS A 540 -9.08 -11.26 -2.92
N THR A 541 -9.08 -11.48 -4.22
CA THR A 541 -8.69 -10.48 -5.21
C THR A 541 -9.92 -9.66 -5.61
N VAL A 542 -9.73 -8.35 -5.74
CA VAL A 542 -10.73 -7.41 -6.25
C VAL A 542 -10.03 -6.45 -7.21
N VAL A 543 -10.70 -6.11 -8.31
CA VAL A 543 -10.28 -5.01 -9.18
C VAL A 543 -11.14 -3.79 -8.86
N VAL A 544 -10.50 -2.64 -8.70
CA VAL A 544 -11.14 -1.35 -8.54
C VAL A 544 -10.77 -0.49 -9.73
N ALA A 545 -11.75 0.14 -10.38
CA ALA A 545 -11.52 1.09 -11.45
C ALA A 545 -11.98 2.48 -11.01
N TYR A 546 -11.17 3.48 -11.33
CA TYR A 546 -11.48 4.89 -11.13
C TYR A 546 -11.51 5.57 -12.49
N ASP A 547 -12.62 6.20 -12.82
CA ASP A 547 -12.74 7.00 -14.03
C ASP A 547 -11.75 8.16 -13.94
N LEU A 548 -10.96 8.34 -14.99
CA LEU A 548 -10.05 9.48 -15.11
C LEU A 548 -10.76 10.51 -15.99
N ASN A 549 -11.36 11.52 -15.37
CA ASN A 549 -11.86 12.68 -16.10
C ASN A 549 -10.63 13.50 -16.57
N LEU A 550 -10.08 13.12 -17.73
CA LEU A 550 -8.90 13.73 -18.37
C LEU A 550 -9.29 14.85 -19.36
N GLN A 551 -10.41 15.56 -19.12
CA GLN A 551 -10.88 16.63 -20.00
C GLN A 551 -10.08 17.92 -19.83
#